data_AF-A0A7I4YGL7-F1
#
_entry.id   AF-A0A7I4YGL7-F1
#
_cell.length_a   1.000
_cell.length_b   1.000
_cell.length_c   1.000
_cell.angle_alpha   90.00
_cell.angle_beta   90.00
_cell.angle_gamma   90.00
#
_symmetry.space_group_name_H-M   'P 1'
#
loop_
_entity.id
_entity.type
_entity.pdbx_description
1 polymer ?
#
loop_
_entity_poly.entity_id
_entity_poly.type
_entity_poly.pdbx_seq_one_letter_code
_entity_poly.pdbx_strand_id
1 'polypeptide(L)'
;SGKMSAFRHPQSTPLRSQPDFAMKAPKPPDRPLVPYMRYSGKCGPKVRAENPDAQLWDIGKIIGQMWRDISDADKAVYQHEYEIEKVEYEKAFKAYQNSHAYQQYVKREQKANEKSSRSRMEVGGVVIQPVDEEDAGNELSCRTSKLPVRPLLTSCCDGHSNGCGSKTVWICCENKLNHLSAHQSKLEEELVKLEEIHREKKRQIEKGSEEFAENLKRVCEEKPQLDEAKYAELLEEMKGKLLEAYKSIKRSKMRSMQDSPLNAKRSLKKLLCWQNW
;
A
#
# COMPACT_ATOMS: atom_id res chain seq x y z
N SER A 1 53.48 27.32 51.57
CA SER A 1 53.06 27.05 50.17
C SER A 1 51.73 26.32 50.14
N GLY A 2 50.60 27.05 50.01
CA GLY A 2 49.27 26.47 49.81
C GLY A 2 48.72 26.97 48.47
N LYS A 3 48.54 26.07 47.50
CA LYS A 3 48.14 26.40 46.12
C LYS A 3 46.64 26.74 46.08
N MET A 4 46.34 27.90 45.51
CA MET A 4 45.00 28.46 45.30
C MET A 4 44.30 27.67 44.18
N SER A 5 43.11 27.12 44.44
CA SER A 5 42.31 26.43 43.43
C SER A 5 41.60 27.45 42.54
N ALA A 6 41.98 27.50 41.25
CA ALA A 6 41.33 28.36 40.27
C ALA A 6 39.99 27.77 39.83
N PHE A 7 38.91 28.50 40.12
CA PHE A 7 37.55 28.21 39.70
C PHE A 7 37.47 28.36 38.15
N ARG A 8 37.32 27.24 37.43
CA ARG A 8 37.11 27.27 35.97
C ARG A 8 35.64 27.61 35.68
N HIS A 9 35.41 28.73 35.01
CA HIS A 9 34.13 29.03 34.38
C HIS A 9 33.90 28.07 33.19
N PRO A 10 32.67 27.55 32.98
CA PRO A 10 32.39 26.70 31.83
C PRO A 10 32.43 27.54 30.54
N GLN A 11 33.30 27.13 29.63
CA GLN A 11 33.37 27.64 28.26
C GLN A 11 32.02 27.43 27.58
N SER A 12 31.44 28.51 27.05
CA SER A 12 30.27 28.48 26.18
C SER A 12 30.48 27.48 25.04
N THR A 13 29.63 26.46 24.99
CA THR A 13 29.58 25.49 23.91
C THR A 13 29.30 26.22 22.59
N PRO A 14 30.04 25.93 21.50
CA PRO A 14 29.72 26.48 20.19
C PRO A 14 28.31 26.06 19.80
N LEU A 15 27.51 27.01 19.29
CA LEU A 15 26.19 26.74 18.74
C LEU A 15 26.29 25.54 17.79
N ARG A 16 25.59 24.47 18.15
CA ARG A 16 25.36 23.29 17.31
C ARG A 16 24.83 23.79 15.98
N SER A 17 25.67 23.70 14.95
CA SER A 17 25.33 23.98 13.56
C SER A 17 23.99 23.33 13.25
N GLN A 18 22.98 24.17 12.96
CA GLN A 18 21.71 23.71 12.40
C GLN A 18 22.04 22.86 11.17
N PRO A 19 21.58 21.60 11.07
CA PRO A 19 21.88 20.79 9.92
C PRO A 19 21.20 21.41 8.70
N ASP A 20 22.00 21.80 7.71
CA ASP A 20 21.56 22.27 6.40
C ASP A 20 20.39 21.41 5.90
N PHE A 21 19.23 22.04 5.75
CA PHE A 21 18.01 21.41 5.25
C PHE A 21 18.09 21.06 3.75
N ALA A 22 19.24 21.32 3.10
CA ALA A 22 19.40 21.23 1.65
C ALA A 22 19.93 19.88 1.12
N MET A 23 20.24 18.90 1.98
CA MET A 23 20.84 17.62 1.55
C MET A 23 20.21 16.38 2.17
N LYS A 24 18.98 16.45 2.69
CA LYS A 24 18.26 15.27 3.16
C LYS A 24 17.35 14.78 2.04
N ALA A 25 17.31 13.46 1.83
CA ALA A 25 16.34 12.83 0.95
C ALA A 25 14.93 13.38 1.26
N PRO A 26 14.06 13.57 0.25
CA PRO A 26 12.70 13.99 0.53
C PRO A 26 12.09 13.01 1.54
N LYS A 27 11.33 13.49 2.52
CA LYS A 27 10.81 12.58 3.54
C LYS A 27 9.86 11.58 2.87
N PRO A 28 9.99 10.28 3.14
CA PRO A 28 9.00 9.33 2.66
C PRO A 28 7.63 9.72 3.22
N PRO A 29 6.54 9.45 2.47
CA PRO A 29 5.19 9.60 3.01
C PRO A 29 5.03 8.76 4.29
N ASP A 30 4.15 9.20 5.18
CA ASP A 30 3.94 8.54 6.47
C ASP A 30 3.01 7.34 6.32
N ARG A 31 3.28 6.25 7.06
CA ARG A 31 2.51 5.01 6.93
C ARG A 31 1.12 5.20 7.56
N PRO A 32 0.06 4.67 6.92
CA PRO A 32 -1.29 4.75 7.47
C PRO A 32 -1.35 3.98 8.79
N LEU A 33 -2.09 4.53 9.75
CA LEU A 33 -2.24 3.92 11.06
C LEU A 33 -3.12 2.66 10.98
N VAL A 34 -2.65 1.55 11.54
CA VAL A 34 -3.42 0.28 11.55
C VAL A 34 -4.73 0.41 12.33
N PRO A 35 -5.79 -0.36 12.02
CA PRO A 35 -7.12 -0.20 12.59
C PRO A 35 -7.14 -0.18 14.13
N TYR A 36 -6.42 -1.10 14.76
CA TYR A 36 -6.28 -1.16 16.22
C TYR A 36 -5.63 0.10 16.81
N MET A 37 -4.62 0.67 16.15
CA MET A 37 -3.94 1.89 16.63
C MET A 37 -4.84 3.12 16.51
N ARG A 38 -5.71 3.18 15.51
CA ARG A 38 -6.74 4.23 15.41
C ARG A 38 -7.74 4.12 16.55
N TYR A 39 -8.21 2.91 16.79
CA TYR A 39 -9.14 2.63 17.87
C TYR A 39 -8.53 2.96 19.24
N SER A 40 -7.29 2.53 19.49
CA SER A 40 -6.59 2.81 20.75
C SER A 40 -6.32 4.30 20.95
N GLY A 41 -6.08 5.06 19.88
CA GLY A 41 -6.00 6.52 19.92
C GLY A 41 -7.32 7.20 20.31
N LYS A 42 -8.47 6.68 19.83
CA LYS A 42 -9.80 7.23 20.15
C LYS A 42 -10.29 6.83 21.55
N CYS A 43 -10.06 5.58 21.97
CA CYS A 43 -10.52 5.05 23.25
C CYS A 43 -9.53 5.29 24.40
N GLY A 44 -8.24 5.39 24.10
CA GLY A 44 -7.19 5.54 25.12
C GLY A 44 -7.36 6.75 26.05
N PRO A 45 -7.72 7.94 25.55
CA PRO A 45 -8.02 9.09 26.41
C PRO A 45 -9.22 8.87 27.32
N LYS A 46 -10.26 8.17 26.83
CA LYS A 46 -11.46 7.85 27.63
C LYS A 46 -11.12 6.88 28.76
N VAL A 47 -10.43 5.79 28.44
CA VAL A 47 -10.01 4.78 29.42
C VAL A 47 -9.05 5.38 30.46
N ARG A 48 -8.16 6.29 30.04
CA ARG A 48 -7.27 7.02 30.97
C ARG A 48 -8.04 7.99 31.87
N ALA A 49 -9.08 8.65 31.37
CA ALA A 49 -9.91 9.54 32.17
C ALA A 49 -10.75 8.76 33.20
N GLU A 50 -11.24 7.57 32.84
CA GLU A 50 -11.99 6.68 33.73
C GLU A 50 -11.08 5.97 34.75
N ASN A 51 -9.79 5.80 34.43
CA ASN A 51 -8.80 5.14 35.28
C ASN A 51 -7.54 6.02 35.42
N PRO A 52 -7.62 7.17 36.12
CA PRO A 52 -6.51 8.12 36.23
C PRO A 52 -5.32 7.56 37.01
N ASP A 53 -5.56 6.60 37.91
CA ASP A 53 -4.54 5.93 38.73
C ASP A 53 -3.96 4.67 38.07
N ALA A 54 -4.53 4.21 36.95
CA ALA A 54 -4.07 3.03 36.26
C ALA A 54 -2.81 3.33 35.44
N GLN A 55 -1.88 2.38 35.43
CA GLN A 55 -0.64 2.51 34.68
C GLN A 55 -0.88 2.30 33.18
N LEU A 56 0.01 2.86 32.34
CA LEU A 56 -0.11 2.80 30.87
C LEU A 56 -0.27 1.37 30.32
N TRP A 57 0.39 0.39 30.94
CA TRP A 57 0.33 -1.01 30.54
C TRP A 57 -1.01 -1.67 30.91
N ASP A 58 -1.63 -1.27 32.01
CA ASP A 58 -2.98 -1.74 32.39
C ASP A 58 -4.06 -1.10 31.51
N ILE A 59 -3.90 0.19 31.19
CA ILE A 59 -4.75 0.88 30.20
C ILE A 59 -4.67 0.16 28.83
N GLY A 60 -3.47 -0.27 28.41
CA GLY A 60 -3.29 -1.05 27.18
C GLY A 60 -4.05 -2.38 27.18
N LYS A 61 -4.08 -3.09 28.31
CA LYS A 61 -4.86 -4.34 28.44
C LYS A 61 -6.37 -4.09 28.30
N ILE A 62 -6.87 -3.03 28.94
CA ILE A 62 -8.29 -2.66 28.88
C ILE A 62 -8.70 -2.33 27.44
N ILE A 63 -7.94 -1.48 26.75
CA ILE A 63 -8.21 -1.12 25.35
C ILE A 63 -8.16 -2.34 24.43
N GLY A 64 -7.19 -3.25 24.65
CA GLY A 64 -7.09 -4.49 23.90
C GLY A 64 -8.28 -5.42 24.10
N GLN A 65 -8.85 -5.46 25.31
CA GLN A 65 -10.08 -6.20 25.59
C GLN A 65 -11.28 -5.53 24.91
N MET A 66 -11.44 -4.21 25.05
CA MET A 66 -12.51 -3.46 24.38
C MET A 66 -12.48 -3.67 22.86
N TRP A 67 -11.29 -3.70 22.24
CA TRP A 67 -11.15 -3.98 20.80
C TRP A 67 -11.61 -5.40 20.40
N ARG A 68 -11.42 -6.40 21.25
CA ARG A 68 -11.95 -7.74 20.99
C ARG A 68 -13.47 -7.75 21.06
N ASP A 69 -14.02 -7.01 22.01
CA ASP A 69 -15.45 -6.98 22.33
C ASP A 69 -16.27 -6.06 21.41
N ILE A 70 -15.65 -5.18 20.61
CA ILE A 70 -16.42 -4.39 19.63
C ILE A 70 -17.00 -5.29 18.53
N SER A 71 -18.13 -4.86 17.97
CA SER A 71 -18.80 -5.56 16.88
C SER A 71 -17.94 -5.61 15.61
N ASP A 72 -18.11 -6.66 14.80
CA ASP A 72 -17.40 -6.78 13.52
C ASP A 72 -17.79 -5.67 12.54
N ALA A 73 -19.01 -5.12 12.66
CA ALA A 73 -19.45 -3.96 11.89
C ALA A 73 -18.62 -2.71 12.23
N ASP A 74 -18.36 -2.47 13.52
CA ASP A 74 -17.53 -1.33 13.95
C ASP A 74 -16.06 -1.55 13.59
N LYS A 75 -15.53 -2.78 13.71
CA LYS A 75 -14.18 -3.13 13.20
C LYS A 75 -14.07 -2.86 11.70
N ALA A 76 -15.10 -3.18 10.93
CA ALA A 76 -15.13 -2.98 9.49
C ALA A 76 -15.00 -1.50 9.10
N VAL A 77 -15.54 -0.57 9.89
CA VAL A 77 -15.36 0.88 9.67
C VAL A 77 -13.87 1.26 9.78
N TYR A 78 -13.20 0.83 10.85
CA TYR A 78 -11.76 1.11 11.03
C TYR A 78 -10.88 0.41 9.99
N GLN A 79 -11.29 -0.78 9.56
CA GLN A 79 -10.62 -1.53 8.50
C GLN A 79 -10.75 -0.81 7.15
N HIS A 80 -11.95 -0.36 6.80
CA HIS A 80 -12.22 0.37 5.57
C HIS A 80 -11.50 1.72 5.52
N GLU A 81 -11.51 2.49 6.62
CA GLU A 81 -10.71 3.72 6.73
C GLU A 81 -9.20 3.46 6.51
N TYR A 82 -8.67 2.38 7.08
CA TYR A 82 -7.28 1.97 6.88
C TYR A 82 -6.99 1.58 5.43
N GLU A 83 -7.90 0.84 4.77
CA GLU A 83 -7.74 0.42 3.38
C GLU A 83 -7.69 1.61 2.42
N ILE A 84 -8.55 2.62 2.62
CA ILE A 84 -8.52 3.86 1.84
C ILE A 84 -7.16 4.56 2.00
N GLU A 85 -6.72 4.80 3.23
CA GLU A 85 -5.46 5.51 3.47
C GLU A 85 -4.24 4.69 3.02
N LYS A 86 -4.33 3.35 3.06
CA LYS A 86 -3.29 2.47 2.51
C LYS A 86 -3.13 2.64 1.00
N VAL A 87 -4.24 2.71 0.26
CA VAL A 87 -4.20 2.95 -1.18
C VAL A 87 -3.59 4.33 -1.49
N GLU A 88 -3.94 5.36 -0.70
CA GLU A 88 -3.37 6.69 -0.85
C GLU A 88 -1.87 6.72 -0.53
N TYR A 89 -1.45 6.07 0.56
CA TYR A 89 -0.04 5.91 0.92
C TYR A 89 0.74 5.20 -0.17
N GLU A 90 0.25 4.09 -0.70
CA GLU A 90 0.93 3.36 -1.77
C GLU A 90 1.09 4.21 -3.03
N LYS A 91 0.08 5.01 -3.38
CA LYS A 91 0.14 5.97 -4.48
C LYS A 91 1.17 7.06 -4.21
N ALA A 92 1.16 7.67 -3.02
CA ALA A 92 2.13 8.68 -2.62
C ALA A 92 3.56 8.12 -2.55
N PHE A 93 3.71 6.88 -2.10
CA PHE A 93 5.01 6.20 -1.98
C PHE A 93 5.59 5.88 -3.35
N LYS A 94 4.77 5.39 -4.29
CA LYS A 94 5.18 5.23 -5.69
C LYS A 94 5.57 6.56 -6.33
N ALA A 95 4.80 7.63 -6.07
CA ALA A 95 5.15 8.97 -6.56
C ALA A 95 6.47 9.48 -5.94
N TYR A 96 6.71 9.22 -4.66
CA TYR A 96 7.96 9.53 -3.98
C TYR A 96 9.15 8.79 -4.59
N GLN A 97 9.02 7.47 -4.82
CA GLN A 97 10.05 6.67 -5.50
C GLN A 97 10.33 7.15 -6.93
N ASN A 98 9.28 7.55 -7.65
CA ASN A 98 9.40 8.07 -9.01
C ASN A 98 9.86 9.53 -9.06
N SER A 99 9.95 10.21 -7.92
CA SER A 99 10.36 11.62 -7.86
C SER A 99 11.81 11.78 -8.29
N HIS A 100 12.08 12.82 -9.07
CA HIS A 100 13.43 13.12 -9.57
C HIS A 100 14.44 13.31 -8.41
N ALA A 101 14.00 13.89 -7.30
CA ALA A 101 14.82 14.10 -6.11
C ALA A 101 15.24 12.79 -5.43
N TYR A 102 14.33 11.81 -5.30
CA TYR A 102 14.66 10.50 -4.74
C TYR A 102 15.59 9.71 -5.67
N GLN A 103 15.31 9.69 -6.98
CA GLN A 103 16.16 9.03 -7.95
C GLN A 103 17.57 9.63 -8.01
N GLN A 104 17.71 10.95 -7.87
CA GLN A 104 19.01 11.60 -7.76
C GLN A 104 19.76 11.21 -6.49
N TYR A 105 19.06 11.11 -5.35
CA TYR A 105 19.63 10.65 -4.09
C TYR A 105 20.17 9.21 -4.21
N VAL A 106 19.35 8.28 -4.72
CA VAL A 106 19.74 6.88 -4.94
C VAL A 106 20.95 6.78 -5.88
N LYS A 107 20.95 7.52 -6.99
CA LYS A 107 22.10 7.56 -7.91
C LYS A 107 23.37 8.11 -7.26
N ARG A 108 23.27 9.06 -6.33
CA ARG A 108 24.42 9.59 -5.59
C ARG A 108 24.96 8.58 -4.58
N GLU A 109 24.08 7.91 -3.84
CA GLU A 109 24.44 6.83 -2.91
C GLU A 109 25.12 5.66 -3.62
N GLN A 110 24.59 5.22 -4.76
CA GLN A 110 25.21 4.17 -5.58
C GLN A 110 26.61 4.57 -6.07
N LYS A 111 26.78 5.81 -6.56
CA LYS A 111 28.10 6.32 -6.98
C LYS A 111 29.07 6.47 -5.81
N ALA A 112 28.59 6.81 -4.61
CA ALA A 112 29.42 6.89 -3.42
C ALA A 112 29.86 5.49 -2.96
N ASN A 113 28.94 4.52 -2.98
CA ASN A 113 29.23 3.13 -2.67
C ASN A 113 30.16 2.50 -3.70
N GLU A 114 29.99 2.80 -5.00
CA GLU A 114 30.89 2.36 -6.08
C GLU A 114 32.29 2.97 -5.93
N LYS A 115 32.40 4.25 -5.59
CA LYS A 115 33.71 4.88 -5.29
C LYS A 115 34.36 4.28 -4.05
N SER A 116 33.59 3.99 -3.01
CA SER A 116 34.05 3.33 -1.78
C SER A 116 34.50 1.89 -2.04
N SER A 117 33.77 1.13 -2.86
CA SER A 117 34.14 -0.24 -3.23
C SER A 117 35.33 -0.26 -4.20
N ARG A 118 35.43 0.71 -5.12
CA ARG A 118 36.60 0.89 -6.00
C ARG A 118 37.86 1.32 -5.24
N SER A 119 37.72 2.13 -4.19
CA SER A 119 38.80 2.45 -3.23
C SER A 119 39.20 1.24 -2.37
N ARG A 120 38.26 0.35 -2.03
CA ARG A 120 38.53 -0.90 -1.31
C ARG A 120 39.18 -1.98 -2.19
N MET A 121 39.00 -1.92 -3.52
CA MET A 121 39.58 -2.87 -4.48
C MET A 121 41.08 -2.67 -4.75
N GLU A 122 41.72 -1.60 -4.26
CA GLU A 122 43.18 -1.41 -4.37
C GLU A 122 43.96 -2.42 -3.50
N VAL A 123 43.28 -3.17 -2.60
CA VAL A 123 43.84 -4.31 -1.88
C VAL A 123 42.95 -5.56 -2.05
N GLY A 124 43.05 -6.19 -3.22
CA GLY A 124 42.95 -7.65 -3.43
C GLY A 124 41.84 -8.45 -2.73
N GLY A 125 40.61 -7.94 -2.59
CA GLY A 125 39.49 -8.67 -1.99
C GLY A 125 38.26 -8.76 -2.90
N VAL A 126 37.81 -9.99 -3.21
CA VAL A 126 36.56 -10.26 -3.92
C VAL A 126 35.37 -9.90 -3.01
N VAL A 127 34.51 -9.00 -3.47
CA VAL A 127 33.27 -8.60 -2.78
C VAL A 127 32.08 -9.29 -3.44
N ILE A 128 31.42 -10.18 -2.70
CA ILE A 128 30.11 -10.74 -3.05
C ILE A 128 29.08 -9.60 -2.89
N GLN A 129 28.35 -9.27 -3.96
CA GLN A 129 27.27 -8.29 -3.92
C GLN A 129 26.10 -8.82 -3.07
N PRO A 130 25.49 -8.02 -2.19
CA PRO A 130 24.18 -8.36 -1.65
C PRO A 130 23.17 -8.35 -2.80
N VAL A 131 22.46 -9.47 -2.97
CA VAL A 131 21.26 -9.55 -3.80
C VAL A 131 20.25 -8.52 -3.31
N ASP A 132 19.72 -7.72 -4.23
CA ASP A 132 18.60 -6.81 -3.98
C ASP A 132 17.37 -7.65 -3.60
N GLU A 133 17.10 -7.79 -2.31
CA GLU A 133 15.83 -8.32 -1.80
C GLU A 133 14.75 -7.24 -1.94
N GLU A 134 13.89 -7.36 -2.95
CA GLU A 134 12.60 -6.67 -2.97
C GLU A 134 11.69 -7.33 -1.92
N ASP A 135 11.73 -6.78 -0.70
CA ASP A 135 11.00 -7.31 0.45
C ASP A 135 9.50 -6.97 0.38
N ALA A 136 8.70 -8.02 0.16
CA ALA A 136 7.26 -8.00 0.30
C ALA A 136 6.90 -7.79 1.78
N GLY A 137 6.09 -6.77 2.06
CA GLY A 137 5.78 -6.38 3.43
C GLY A 137 5.16 -7.48 4.28
N ASN A 138 5.74 -7.72 5.46
CA ASN A 138 5.03 -7.63 6.75
C ASN A 138 6.03 -7.57 7.93
N GLU A 139 5.58 -6.89 8.97
CA GLU A 139 6.27 -6.35 10.13
C GLU A 139 6.56 -7.40 11.23
N LEU A 140 7.81 -7.50 11.73
CA LEU A 140 8.12 -7.49 13.18
C LEU A 140 9.64 -7.50 13.50
N SER A 141 10.09 -6.47 14.21
CA SER A 141 11.25 -6.47 15.12
C SER A 141 12.68 -6.51 14.56
N CYS A 142 13.14 -5.38 14.00
CA CYS A 142 14.57 -5.04 13.98
C CYS A 142 14.97 -4.40 15.33
N ARG A 143 15.05 -5.20 16.41
CA ARG A 143 15.84 -4.79 17.56
C ARG A 143 17.31 -4.93 17.18
N THR A 144 17.97 -3.80 16.92
CA THR A 144 19.41 -3.70 16.78
C THR A 144 20.09 -4.07 18.10
N SER A 145 20.19 -5.36 18.41
CA SER A 145 21.15 -5.84 19.40
C SER A 145 22.52 -5.87 18.72
N LYS A 146 23.32 -4.83 18.96
CA LYS A 146 24.76 -4.87 18.76
C LYS A 146 25.34 -5.97 19.66
N LEU A 147 25.30 -7.21 19.22
CA LEU A 147 26.11 -8.27 19.81
C LEU A 147 27.51 -8.12 19.21
N PRO A 148 28.57 -8.01 20.03
CA PRO A 148 29.92 -8.09 19.51
C PRO A 148 30.09 -9.50 18.96
N VAL A 149 30.25 -9.61 17.64
CA VAL A 149 30.70 -10.84 16.99
C VAL A 149 32.09 -11.13 17.55
N ARG A 150 32.17 -12.00 18.57
CA ARG A 150 33.45 -12.60 18.97
C ARG A 150 33.93 -13.36 17.74
N PRO A 151 35.15 -13.11 17.21
CA PRO A 151 35.70 -13.93 16.14
C PRO A 151 35.87 -15.35 16.68
N LEU A 152 35.01 -16.26 16.23
CA LEU A 152 35.28 -17.69 16.36
C LEU A 152 36.31 -18.02 15.30
N LEU A 153 37.48 -18.49 15.77
CA LEU A 153 38.65 -18.97 15.02
C LEU A 153 39.64 -17.91 14.52
N THR A 154 40.33 -17.28 15.47
CA THR A 154 41.76 -16.93 15.31
C THR A 154 42.59 -17.85 16.20
N SER A 155 42.67 -19.12 15.82
CA SER A 155 43.62 -20.06 16.41
C SER A 155 43.85 -21.16 15.39
N CYS A 156 45.00 -21.07 14.73
CA CYS A 156 45.78 -22.12 14.05
C CYS A 156 46.52 -21.50 12.88
N CYS A 157 47.45 -20.57 13.15
CA CYS A 157 48.58 -20.23 12.26
C CYS A 157 49.54 -19.30 13.01
N ASP A 158 49.96 -19.67 14.22
CA ASP A 158 51.18 -19.13 14.83
C ASP A 158 52.10 -20.31 15.09
N GLY A 159 53.32 -20.23 14.56
CA GLY A 159 54.39 -21.18 14.87
C GLY A 159 54.96 -21.90 13.66
N HIS A 160 56.00 -21.32 13.08
CA HIS A 160 57.05 -22.10 12.44
C HIS A 160 57.66 -23.06 13.48
N SER A 161 57.26 -24.33 13.44
CA SER A 161 58.09 -25.43 13.92
C SER A 161 57.77 -26.68 13.10
N ASN A 162 58.79 -27.20 12.45
CA ASN A 162 58.75 -28.37 11.58
C ASN A 162 58.05 -29.57 12.23
N GLY A 163 57.07 -30.14 11.53
CA GLY A 163 56.71 -31.56 11.64
C GLY A 163 55.79 -32.00 12.76
N CYS A 164 54.51 -31.62 12.73
CA CYS A 164 53.39 -32.38 13.32
C CYS A 164 52.04 -31.73 12.90
N GLY A 165 51.12 -32.31 12.13
CA GLY A 165 51.14 -33.47 11.25
C GLY A 165 50.30 -33.15 10.01
N SER A 166 50.85 -33.40 8.83
CA SER A 166 50.25 -33.08 7.51
C SER A 166 48.76 -33.46 7.39
N LYS A 167 48.33 -34.53 8.07
CA LYS A 167 46.96 -35.04 8.06
C LYS A 167 45.92 -34.07 8.65
N THR A 168 46.21 -33.37 9.75
CA THR A 168 45.20 -32.51 10.41
C THR A 168 44.94 -31.23 9.62
N VAL A 169 46.00 -30.64 9.06
CA VAL A 169 45.89 -29.48 8.15
C VAL A 169 45.16 -29.88 6.87
N TRP A 170 45.47 -31.05 6.32
CA TRP A 170 44.80 -31.57 5.13
C TRP A 170 43.30 -31.82 5.37
N ILE A 171 42.92 -32.45 6.49
CA ILE A 171 41.51 -32.65 6.89
C ILE A 171 40.78 -31.30 7.06
N CYS A 172 41.43 -30.29 7.64
CA CYS A 172 40.84 -28.96 7.80
C CYS A 172 40.56 -28.29 6.45
N CYS A 173 41.53 -28.35 5.52
CA CYS A 173 41.37 -27.84 4.17
C CYS A 173 40.28 -28.59 3.39
N GLU A 174 40.22 -29.92 3.51
CA GLU A 174 39.21 -30.75 2.86
C GLU A 174 37.81 -30.46 3.40
N ASN A 175 37.66 -30.34 4.73
CA ASN A 175 36.40 -29.91 5.34
C ASN A 175 35.97 -28.52 4.88
N LYS A 176 36.92 -27.58 4.72
CA LYS A 176 36.62 -26.25 4.20
C LYS A 176 36.19 -26.29 2.73
N LEU A 177 36.83 -27.12 1.90
CA LEU A 177 36.49 -27.32 0.50
C LEU A 177 35.10 -27.96 0.35
N ASN A 178 34.81 -28.98 1.15
CA ASN A 178 33.49 -29.62 1.19
C ASN A 178 32.40 -28.64 1.63
N HIS A 179 32.67 -27.80 2.63
CA HIS A 179 31.74 -26.76 3.06
C HIS A 179 31.48 -25.72 1.96
N LEU A 180 32.51 -25.27 1.26
CA LEU A 180 32.38 -24.33 0.14
C LEU A 180 31.61 -24.96 -1.03
N SER A 181 31.89 -26.22 -1.35
CA SER A 181 31.17 -26.97 -2.38
C SER A 181 29.68 -27.12 -2.04
N ALA A 182 29.36 -27.44 -0.77
CA ALA A 182 27.98 -27.52 -0.31
C ALA A 182 27.24 -26.17 -0.38
N HIS A 183 27.90 -25.07 -0.01
CA HIS A 183 27.34 -23.73 -0.14
C HIS A 183 27.12 -23.33 -1.61
N GLN A 184 28.07 -23.66 -2.49
CA GLN A 184 27.96 -23.42 -3.92
C GLN A 184 26.76 -24.17 -4.50
N SER A 185 26.64 -25.47 -4.20
CA SER A 185 25.48 -26.28 -4.61
C SER A 185 24.18 -25.71 -4.05
N LYS A 186 24.19 -25.19 -2.82
CA LYS A 186 23.00 -24.58 -2.22
C LYS A 186 22.58 -23.28 -2.93
N LEU A 187 23.53 -22.43 -3.29
CA LEU A 187 23.24 -21.21 -4.06
C LEU A 187 22.67 -21.56 -5.45
N GLU A 188 23.20 -22.60 -6.10
CA GLU A 188 22.69 -23.06 -7.40
C GLU A 188 21.24 -23.56 -7.29
N GLU A 189 20.90 -24.31 -6.24
CA GLU A 189 19.51 -24.72 -5.97
C GLU A 189 18.58 -23.51 -5.77
N GLU A 190 19.00 -22.52 -4.96
CA GLU A 190 18.19 -21.34 -4.71
C GLU A 190 18.02 -20.48 -5.98
N LEU A 191 19.05 -20.40 -6.83
CA LEU A 191 18.97 -19.72 -8.12
C LEU A 191 17.95 -20.40 -9.04
N VAL A 192 17.99 -21.73 -9.15
CA VAL A 192 17.03 -22.49 -9.96
C VAL A 192 15.59 -22.30 -9.44
N LYS A 193 15.39 -22.30 -8.12
CA LYS A 193 14.07 -22.00 -7.53
C LYS A 193 13.59 -20.59 -7.87
N LEU A 194 14.46 -19.59 -7.75
CA LEU A 194 14.10 -18.21 -8.09
C LEU A 194 13.74 -18.07 -9.57
N GLU A 195 14.49 -18.72 -10.46
CA GLU A 195 14.16 -18.77 -11.89
C GLU A 195 12.81 -19.43 -12.17
N GLU A 196 12.49 -20.52 -11.47
CA GLU A 196 11.20 -21.20 -11.58
C GLU A 196 10.05 -20.31 -11.08
N ILE A 197 10.21 -19.66 -9.92
CA ILE A 197 9.24 -18.70 -9.38
C ILE A 197 9.02 -17.53 -10.35
N HIS A 198 10.10 -16.99 -10.93
CA HIS A 198 9.99 -15.88 -11.88
C HIS A 198 9.27 -16.32 -13.16
N ARG A 199 9.60 -17.52 -13.69
CA ARG A 199 8.93 -18.09 -14.85
C ARG A 199 7.45 -18.32 -14.60
N GLU A 200 7.09 -18.82 -13.42
CA GLU A 200 5.69 -19.03 -13.05
C GLU A 200 4.94 -17.71 -12.90
N LYS A 201 5.53 -16.69 -12.24
CA LYS A 201 4.94 -15.34 -12.16
C LYS A 201 4.71 -14.74 -13.55
N LYS A 202 5.69 -14.88 -14.45
CA LYS A 202 5.55 -14.43 -15.85
C LYS A 202 4.39 -15.13 -16.55
N ARG A 203 4.28 -16.45 -16.40
CA ARG A 203 3.18 -17.25 -16.95
C ARG A 203 1.81 -16.82 -16.42
N GLN A 204 1.71 -16.53 -15.13
CA GLN A 204 0.45 -16.07 -14.51
C GLN A 204 0.04 -14.69 -15.02
N ILE A 205 1.00 -13.77 -15.19
CA ILE A 205 0.74 -12.43 -15.76
C ILE A 205 0.27 -12.55 -17.21
N GLU A 206 0.94 -13.37 -18.01
CA GLU A 206 0.59 -13.61 -19.41
C GLU A 206 -0.81 -14.20 -19.53
N LYS A 207 -1.10 -15.26 -18.75
CA LYS A 207 -2.44 -15.86 -18.68
C LYS A 207 -3.51 -14.86 -18.24
N GLY A 208 -3.24 -14.05 -17.21
CA GLY A 208 -4.17 -13.02 -16.75
C GLY A 208 -4.41 -11.93 -17.80
N SER A 209 -3.39 -11.59 -18.59
CA SER A 209 -3.51 -10.64 -19.71
C SER A 209 -4.35 -11.23 -20.85
N GLU A 210 -4.15 -12.51 -21.18
CA GLU A 210 -4.96 -13.22 -22.19
C GLU A 210 -6.42 -13.31 -21.75
N GLU A 211 -6.69 -13.73 -20.51
CA GLU A 211 -8.05 -13.78 -19.94
C GLU A 211 -8.72 -12.39 -19.95
N PHE A 212 -7.97 -11.33 -19.63
CA PHE A 212 -8.48 -9.97 -19.71
C PHE A 212 -8.82 -9.56 -21.15
N ALA A 213 -7.94 -9.88 -22.11
CA ALA A 213 -8.15 -9.57 -23.52
C ALA A 213 -9.37 -10.32 -24.09
N GLU A 214 -9.52 -11.60 -23.76
CA GLU A 214 -10.69 -12.41 -24.13
C GLU A 214 -11.98 -11.86 -23.52
N ASN A 215 -11.95 -11.50 -22.23
CA ASN A 215 -13.10 -10.88 -21.58
C ASN A 215 -13.47 -9.54 -22.21
N LEU A 216 -12.49 -8.71 -22.54
CA LEU A 216 -12.74 -7.43 -23.22
C LEU A 216 -13.37 -7.67 -24.59
N LYS A 217 -12.85 -8.63 -25.36
CA LYS A 217 -13.42 -9.01 -26.66
C LYS A 217 -14.86 -9.48 -26.51
N ARG A 218 -15.12 -10.37 -25.54
CA ARG A 218 -16.47 -10.84 -25.22
C ARG A 218 -17.41 -9.71 -24.84
N VAL A 219 -17.00 -8.77 -23.98
CA VAL A 219 -17.84 -7.61 -23.60
C VAL A 219 -18.12 -6.71 -24.81
N CYS A 220 -17.14 -6.54 -25.71
CA CYS A 220 -17.33 -5.78 -26.95
C CYS A 220 -18.29 -6.48 -27.93
N GLU A 221 -18.30 -7.81 -27.95
CA GLU A 221 -19.20 -8.64 -28.79
C GLU A 221 -20.59 -8.83 -28.16
N GLU A 222 -20.65 -8.92 -26.83
CA GLU A 222 -21.86 -9.16 -26.03
C GLU A 222 -22.68 -7.87 -25.84
N LYS A 223 -22.06 -6.69 -25.95
CA LYS A 223 -22.82 -5.47 -26.19
C LYS A 223 -23.63 -5.73 -27.46
N PRO A 224 -24.97 -5.86 -27.35
CA PRO A 224 -25.78 -5.94 -28.55
C PRO A 224 -25.50 -4.64 -29.27
N GLN A 225 -24.85 -4.72 -30.43
CA GLN A 225 -24.96 -3.62 -31.37
C GLN A 225 -26.46 -3.41 -31.50
N LEU A 226 -26.92 -2.20 -31.20
CA LEU A 226 -28.33 -1.87 -31.33
C LEU A 226 -28.60 -2.00 -32.83
N ASP A 227 -28.99 -3.19 -33.26
CA ASP A 227 -29.14 -3.53 -34.66
C ASP A 227 -30.08 -2.49 -35.26
N GLU A 228 -29.76 -1.93 -36.43
CA GLU A 228 -30.57 -0.89 -37.08
C GLU A 228 -32.06 -1.29 -37.13
N ALA A 229 -32.33 -2.58 -37.28
CA ALA A 229 -33.66 -3.17 -37.21
C ALA A 229 -34.35 -3.02 -35.84
N LYS A 230 -33.66 -3.30 -34.72
CA LYS A 230 -34.20 -3.12 -33.36
C LYS A 230 -34.40 -1.64 -33.03
N TYR A 231 -33.50 -0.78 -33.51
CA TYR A 231 -33.66 0.67 -33.38
C TYR A 231 -34.89 1.17 -34.16
N ALA A 232 -35.07 0.70 -35.39
CA ALA A 232 -36.23 1.02 -36.22
C ALA A 232 -37.54 0.51 -35.59
N GLU A 233 -37.54 -0.70 -35.02
CA GLU A 233 -38.70 -1.26 -34.31
C GLU A 233 -39.07 -0.41 -33.09
N LEU A 234 -38.08 -0.02 -32.28
CA LEU A 234 -38.29 0.86 -31.13
C LEU A 234 -38.82 2.25 -31.56
N LEU A 235 -38.32 2.77 -32.69
CA LEU A 235 -38.81 4.03 -33.26
C LEU A 235 -40.27 3.93 -33.72
N GLU A 236 -40.67 2.86 -34.40
CA GLU A 236 -42.06 2.65 -34.81
C GLU A 236 -42.99 2.47 -33.61
N GLU A 237 -42.53 1.77 -32.57
CA GLU A 237 -43.29 1.64 -31.32
C GLU A 237 -43.51 3.02 -30.66
N MET A 238 -42.46 3.85 -30.59
CA MET A 238 -42.56 5.21 -30.07
C MET A 238 -43.47 6.11 -30.91
N LYS A 239 -43.38 6.03 -32.25
CA LYS A 239 -44.29 6.77 -33.15
C LYS A 239 -45.73 6.33 -32.94
N GLY A 240 -45.99 5.03 -32.79
CA GLY A 240 -47.32 4.49 -32.51
C GLY A 240 -47.91 5.01 -31.20
N LYS A 241 -47.11 4.98 -30.12
CA LYS A 241 -47.48 5.55 -28.80
C LYS A 241 -47.81 7.04 -28.90
N LEU A 242 -46.99 7.80 -29.63
CA LEU A 242 -47.22 9.23 -29.85
C LEU A 242 -48.52 9.49 -30.64
N LEU A 243 -48.78 8.69 -31.66
CA LEU A 243 -49.98 8.81 -32.49
C LEU A 243 -51.25 8.48 -31.70
N GLU A 244 -51.23 7.44 -30.86
CA GLU A 244 -52.37 7.12 -30.00
C GLU A 244 -52.59 8.17 -28.91
N ALA A 245 -51.52 8.71 -28.32
CA ALA A 245 -51.62 9.85 -27.42
C ALA A 245 -52.27 11.07 -28.11
N TYR A 246 -51.85 11.39 -29.34
CA TYR A 246 -52.43 12.47 -30.13
C TYR A 246 -53.93 12.22 -30.43
N LYS A 247 -54.29 11.01 -30.88
CA LYS A 247 -55.69 10.64 -31.12
C LYS A 247 -56.52 10.70 -29.84
N SER A 248 -55.96 10.28 -28.70
CA SER A 248 -56.62 10.34 -27.38
C SER A 248 -56.92 11.79 -26.97
N ILE A 249 -55.95 12.69 -27.13
CA ILE A 249 -56.11 14.12 -26.87
C ILE A 249 -57.17 14.70 -27.82
N LYS A 250 -57.12 14.38 -29.12
CA LYS A 250 -58.10 14.84 -30.11
C LYS A 250 -59.51 14.35 -29.81
N ARG A 251 -59.68 13.07 -29.44
CA ARG A 251 -60.96 12.49 -29.00
C ARG A 251 -61.49 13.19 -27.75
N SER A 252 -60.63 13.41 -26.76
CA SER A 252 -60.98 14.12 -25.51
C SER A 252 -61.40 15.57 -25.79
N LYS A 253 -60.70 16.27 -26.71
CA LYS A 253 -61.06 17.62 -27.16
C LYS A 253 -62.41 17.63 -27.89
N MET A 254 -62.65 16.72 -28.83
CA MET A 254 -63.95 16.62 -29.51
C MET A 254 -65.09 16.30 -28.55
N ARG A 255 -64.85 15.44 -27.56
CA ARG A 255 -65.84 15.11 -26.52
C ARG A 255 -66.17 16.33 -25.66
N SER A 256 -65.16 17.11 -25.25
CA SER A 256 -65.38 18.39 -24.55
C SER A 256 -66.16 19.43 -25.38
N MET A 257 -65.99 19.43 -26.70
CA MET A 257 -66.76 20.29 -27.62
C MET A 257 -68.20 19.79 -27.83
N GLN A 258 -68.43 18.46 -27.77
CA GLN A 258 -69.77 17.85 -27.85
C GLN A 258 -70.53 17.84 -26.53
N ASP A 259 -69.84 17.94 -25.38
CA ASP A 259 -70.45 18.09 -24.05
C ASP A 259 -70.81 19.56 -23.74
N SER A 260 -70.23 20.52 -24.46
CA SER A 260 -70.54 21.96 -24.35
C SER A 260 -72.02 22.34 -24.62
N PRO A 261 -72.77 21.72 -25.56
CA PRO A 261 -74.21 21.99 -25.73
C PRO A 261 -75.06 21.49 -24.55
N LEU A 262 -74.67 20.41 -23.88
CA LEU A 262 -75.38 19.87 -22.72
C LEU A 262 -75.07 20.67 -21.44
N ASN A 263 -73.83 21.12 -21.29
CA ASN A 263 -73.42 21.95 -20.15
C ASN A 263 -73.93 23.40 -20.29
N ALA A 264 -74.00 23.95 -21.50
CA ALA A 264 -74.64 25.24 -21.77
C ALA A 264 -76.16 25.22 -21.46
N LYS A 265 -76.87 24.14 -21.81
CA LYS A 265 -78.29 23.95 -21.47
C LYS A 265 -78.53 23.78 -19.97
N ARG A 266 -77.65 23.08 -19.25
CA ARG A 266 -77.70 22.98 -17.77
C ARG A 266 -77.42 24.33 -17.09
N SER A 267 -76.49 25.12 -17.63
CA SER A 267 -76.17 26.46 -17.14
C SER A 267 -77.31 27.45 -17.38
N LEU A 268 -77.94 27.43 -18.56
CA LEU A 268 -79.13 28.23 -18.87
C LEU A 268 -80.34 27.87 -18.00
N LYS A 269 -80.57 26.57 -17.72
CA LYS A 269 -81.63 26.16 -16.76
C LYS A 269 -81.37 26.65 -15.34
N LYS A 270 -80.11 26.65 -14.87
CA LYS A 270 -79.74 27.23 -13.56
C LYS A 270 -79.95 28.74 -13.52
N LEU A 271 -79.60 29.46 -14.59
CA LEU A 271 -79.80 30.90 -14.71
C LEU A 271 -81.30 31.28 -14.79
N LEU A 272 -82.13 30.53 -15.52
CA LEU A 272 -83.59 30.76 -15.55
C LEU A 272 -84.27 30.47 -14.21
N CYS A 273 -83.75 29.51 -13.43
CA CYS A 273 -84.27 29.21 -12.10
C CYS A 273 -83.93 30.32 -11.09
N TRP A 274 -82.83 31.03 -11.30
CA TRP A 274 -82.40 32.17 -10.48
C TRP A 274 -83.16 33.47 -10.80
N GLN A 275 -83.72 33.63 -12.00
CA GLN A 275 -84.52 34.81 -12.40
C GLN A 275 -86.01 34.74 -12.02
N ASN A 276 -86.49 33.60 -11.51
CA ASN A 276 -87.88 33.40 -11.06
C ASN A 276 -88.01 33.28 -9.53
N TRP A 277 -87.06 33.84 -8.80
CA TRP A 277 -87.09 33.99 -7.34
C TRP A 277 -86.88 35.46 -6.97
#